data_AF-A0A2D4J4P1-F1
#
_entry.id   AF-A0A2D4J4P1-F1
#
_cell.length_a   1.000
_cell.length_b   1.000
_cell.length_c   1.000
_cell.angle_alpha   90.00
_cell.angle_beta   90.00
_cell.angle_gamma   90.00
#
_symmetry.space_group_name_H-M   'P 1'
#
loop_
_entity.id
_entity.type
_entity.pdbx_description
1 polymer ?
#
loop_
_entity_poly.entity_id
_entity_poly.type
_entity_poly.pdbx_seq_one_letter_code
_entity_poly.pdbx_strand_id
1 'polypeptide(L)'
;IHNMCEDSLLAAPIILDLVILAELCQRIQVGIGDAKPELLHSVLSLLSFLCKAPLVPKGAPVVNALFRQRAAIENLFRACVGLPPQNHMQLEYKTQRLWSCAKHGHSPVPAAWAATPKKAVPH
;
A
#
# COMPACT_ATOMS: atom_id res chain seq x y z
N ILE A 1 -4.71 26.38 -12.80
CA ILE A 1 -5.01 25.22 -13.66
C ILE A 1 -6.47 25.35 -14.09
N HIS A 2 -6.75 25.33 -15.39
CA HIS A 2 -8.12 25.34 -15.93
C HIS A 2 -8.40 23.97 -16.55
N ASN A 3 -9.36 23.24 -15.99
CA ASN A 3 -9.81 21.97 -16.53
C ASN A 3 -11.17 22.15 -17.19
N MET A 4 -11.27 21.74 -18.44
CA MET A 4 -12.55 21.51 -19.10
C MET A 4 -12.85 20.02 -18.97
N CYS A 5 -13.99 19.70 -18.36
CA CYS A 5 -14.38 18.33 -18.06
C CYS A 5 -15.81 18.10 -18.54
N GLU A 6 -16.02 17.01 -19.26
CA GLU A 6 -17.37 16.48 -19.47
C GLU A 6 -17.72 15.60 -18.28
N ASP A 7 -18.49 16.16 -17.34
CA ASP A 7 -18.75 15.53 -16.03
C ASP A 7 -19.34 14.12 -16.16
N SER A 8 -20.24 13.90 -17.12
CA SER A 8 -20.84 12.58 -17.36
C SER A 8 -19.82 11.54 -17.82
N LEU A 9 -18.89 11.92 -18.70
CA LEU A 9 -17.83 11.02 -19.18
C LEU A 9 -16.84 10.67 -18.07
N LEU A 10 -16.61 11.59 -17.13
CA LEU A 10 -15.79 11.33 -15.95
C LEU A 10 -16.53 10.54 -14.86
N ALA A 11 -17.83 10.75 -14.71
CA ALA A 11 -18.64 10.12 -13.66
C ALA A 11 -18.95 8.64 -13.95
N ALA A 12 -19.23 8.29 -15.21
CA ALA A 12 -19.56 6.92 -15.60
C ALA A 12 -18.53 5.86 -15.15
N PRO A 13 -17.20 6.01 -15.40
CA PRO A 13 -16.21 5.04 -14.92
C PRO A 13 -16.11 5.00 -13.39
N ILE A 14 -16.26 6.14 -12.70
CA ILE A 14 -16.24 6.19 -11.23
C ILE A 14 -17.41 5.39 -10.63
N ILE A 15 -18.59 5.48 -11.22
CA ILE A 15 -19.77 4.71 -10.79
C ILE A 15 -19.54 3.22 -11.00
N LEU A 16 -18.96 2.81 -12.13
CA LEU A 16 -18.62 1.40 -12.39
C LEU A 16 -17.63 0.88 -11.34
N ASP A 17 -16.56 1.63 -11.07
CA ASP A 17 -15.57 1.26 -10.06
C ASP A 17 -16.20 1.14 -8.67
N LEU A 18 -17.11 2.05 -8.30
CA LEU A 18 -17.83 2.00 -7.02
C LEU A 18 -18.62 0.70 -6.86
N VAL A 19 -19.39 0.31 -7.87
CA VAL A 19 -20.22 -0.91 -7.82
C VAL A 19 -19.36 -2.17 -7.80
N ILE A 20 -18.32 -2.23 -8.64
CA ILE A 20 -17.41 -3.37 -8.71
C ILE A 20 -16.67 -3.55 -7.38
N LEU A 21 -16.12 -2.47 -6.82
CA LEU A 21 -15.41 -2.53 -5.54
C LEU A 21 -16.34 -2.86 -4.38
N ALA A 22 -17.57 -2.32 -4.37
CA ALA A 22 -18.55 -2.62 -3.33
C ALA A 22 -18.93 -4.10 -3.32
N GLU A 23 -19.19 -4.68 -4.50
CA GLU A 23 -19.51 -6.09 -4.67
C GLU A 23 -18.37 -7.00 -4.20
N LEU A 24 -17.13 -6.69 -4.63
CA LEU A 24 -15.95 -7.43 -4.22
C LEU A 24 -15.75 -7.37 -2.70
N CYS A 25 -15.91 -6.19 -2.10
CA CYS A 25 -15.78 -6.01 -0.64
C CYS A 25 -16.80 -6.84 0.16
N GLN A 26 -17.99 -7.10 -0.39
CA GLN A 26 -18.99 -7.95 0.26
C GLN A 26 -18.61 -9.44 0.27
N ARG A 27 -17.69 -9.87 -0.60
CA ARG A 27 -17.16 -11.25 -0.62
C ARG A 27 -15.96 -11.44 0.30
N ILE A 28 -15.28 -10.37 0.67
CA ILE A 28 -14.07 -10.40 1.51
C ILE A 28 -14.47 -10.60 2.98
N GLN A 29 -13.83 -11.55 3.64
CA GLN A 29 -13.91 -11.75 5.07
C GLN A 29 -12.52 -11.63 5.69
N VAL A 30 -12.42 -10.99 6.85
CA VAL A 30 -11.17 -10.73 7.56
C VAL A 30 -11.24 -11.35 8.94
N GLY A 31 -10.23 -12.12 9.31
CA GLY A 31 -10.11 -12.76 10.63
C GLY A 31 -8.75 -12.50 11.25
N ILE A 32 -8.68 -12.66 12.57
CA ILE A 32 -7.44 -12.55 13.35
C ILE A 32 -7.15 -13.92 13.96
N GLY A 33 -6.04 -14.53 13.56
CA GLY A 33 -5.67 -15.89 14.02
C GLY A 33 -6.74 -16.92 13.64
N ASP A 34 -7.12 -17.75 14.61
CA ASP A 34 -8.12 -18.82 14.43
C ASP A 34 -9.57 -18.36 14.66
N ALA A 35 -9.80 -17.05 14.86
CA ALA A 35 -11.15 -16.52 15.01
C ALA A 35 -11.96 -16.67 13.71
N LYS A 36 -13.28 -16.83 13.85
CA LYS A 36 -14.19 -16.85 12.70
C LYS A 36 -14.04 -15.52 11.94
N PRO A 37 -13.78 -15.56 10.62
CA PRO A 37 -13.59 -14.35 9.85
C PRO A 37 -14.92 -13.58 9.74
N GLU A 38 -14.83 -12.26 9.76
CA GLU A 38 -15.97 -11.34 9.73
C GLU A 38 -16.01 -10.56 8.41
N LEU A 39 -17.21 -10.18 8.00
CA LEU A 39 -17.40 -9.31 6.83
C LEU A 39 -16.91 -7.89 7.14
N LEU A 40 -16.56 -7.15 6.08
CA LEU A 40 -16.20 -5.75 6.20
C LEU A 40 -17.38 -4.90 6.74
N HIS A 41 -17.05 -3.83 7.46
CA HIS A 41 -18.04 -2.91 8.01
C HIS A 41 -18.93 -2.30 6.90
N SER A 42 -20.24 -2.17 7.16
CA SER A 42 -21.24 -1.72 6.18
C SER A 42 -20.93 -0.38 5.49
N VAL A 43 -20.28 0.53 6.20
CA VAL A 43 -19.84 1.87 5.72
C VAL A 43 -18.68 1.81 4.70
N LEU A 44 -18.08 0.64 4.40
CA LEU A 44 -17.09 0.40 3.34
C LEU A 44 -16.12 1.57 3.07
N SER A 45 -15.36 1.98 4.08
CA SER A 45 -14.42 3.12 3.99
C SER A 45 -13.36 3.01 2.89
N LEU A 46 -13.15 1.84 2.30
CA LEU A 46 -12.28 1.63 1.13
C LEU A 46 -12.78 2.38 -0.12
N LEU A 47 -14.09 2.58 -0.25
CA LEU A 47 -14.69 3.31 -1.38
C LEU A 47 -14.39 4.82 -1.34
N SER A 48 -13.79 5.32 -0.25
CA SER A 48 -13.43 6.72 -0.08
C SER A 48 -12.55 7.29 -1.20
N PHE A 49 -11.78 6.44 -1.88
CA PHE A 49 -10.96 6.82 -3.05
C PHE A 49 -11.79 7.43 -4.20
N LEU A 50 -13.06 7.01 -4.33
CA LEU A 50 -13.96 7.40 -5.42
C LEU A 50 -14.98 8.46 -4.98
N CYS A 51 -14.96 8.88 -3.71
CA CYS A 51 -15.95 9.77 -3.13
C CYS A 51 -15.32 11.09 -2.67
N LYS A 52 -15.97 12.21 -2.99
CA LYS A 52 -15.52 13.54 -2.54
C LYS A 52 -15.66 13.76 -1.03
N ALA A 53 -16.71 13.21 -0.43
CA ALA A 53 -17.02 13.30 1.00
C ALA A 53 -17.25 11.88 1.55
N PRO A 54 -16.17 11.16 1.92
CA PRO A 54 -16.29 9.77 2.35
C PRO A 54 -16.96 9.64 3.72
N LEU A 55 -17.86 8.67 3.83
CA LEU A 55 -18.41 8.25 5.12
C LEU A 55 -17.45 7.24 5.77
N VAL A 56 -17.22 7.39 7.07
CA VAL A 56 -16.38 6.47 7.86
C VAL A 56 -17.16 5.93 9.06
N PRO A 57 -16.80 4.74 9.59
CA PRO A 57 -17.38 4.24 10.82
C PRO A 57 -17.26 5.26 11.97
N LYS A 58 -18.21 5.22 12.91
CA LYS A 58 -18.20 6.13 14.06
C LYS A 58 -16.88 6.01 14.84
N GLY A 59 -16.21 7.12 15.05
CA GLY A 59 -14.93 7.19 15.76
C GLY A 59 -13.69 6.91 14.90
N ALA A 60 -13.84 6.51 13.63
CA ALA A 60 -12.71 6.35 12.71
C ALA A 60 -12.27 7.72 12.13
N PRO A 61 -10.96 7.93 11.91
CA PRO A 61 -10.48 9.15 11.29
C PRO A 61 -10.82 9.21 9.79
N VAL A 62 -11.17 10.41 9.32
CA VAL A 62 -11.38 10.67 7.88
C VAL A 62 -10.03 10.89 7.21
N VAL A 63 -9.73 10.09 6.18
CA VAL A 63 -8.52 10.23 5.36
C VAL A 63 -8.92 10.74 3.98
N ASN A 64 -8.52 11.97 3.63
CA ASN A 64 -8.80 12.60 2.32
C ASN A 64 -7.58 12.64 1.38
N ALA A 65 -6.47 12.00 1.77
CA ALA A 65 -5.29 11.92 0.92
C ALA A 65 -5.47 10.81 -0.13
N LEU A 66 -5.71 11.19 -1.38
CA LEU A 66 -6.02 10.28 -2.50
C LEU A 66 -5.03 9.10 -2.62
N PHE A 67 -3.72 9.38 -2.55
CA PHE A 67 -2.71 8.33 -2.64
C PHE A 67 -2.70 7.36 -1.46
N ARG A 68 -3.07 7.83 -0.25
CA ARG A 68 -3.20 6.95 0.92
C ARG A 68 -4.41 6.04 0.79
N GLN A 69 -5.53 6.57 0.28
CA GLN A 69 -6.72 5.78 -0.01
C GLN A 69 -6.43 4.73 -1.08
N ARG A 70 -5.73 5.10 -2.17
CA ARG A 70 -5.27 4.16 -3.21
C ARG A 70 -4.38 3.05 -2.63
N ALA A 71 -3.40 3.44 -1.80
CA ALA A 71 -2.50 2.47 -1.16
C ALA A 71 -3.24 1.51 -0.24
N ALA A 72 -4.31 1.94 0.43
CA ALA A 72 -5.15 1.05 1.24
C ALA A 72 -5.84 -0.03 0.39
N ILE A 73 -6.43 0.36 -0.76
CA ILE A 73 -7.04 -0.59 -1.71
C ILE A 73 -5.98 -1.55 -2.26
N GLU A 74 -4.83 -1.03 -2.71
CA GLU A 74 -3.75 -1.84 -3.25
C GLU A 74 -3.25 -2.88 -2.22
N ASN A 75 -3.02 -2.45 -0.98
CA ASN A 75 -2.55 -3.34 0.08
C ASN A 75 -3.60 -4.38 0.51
N LEU A 76 -4.89 -4.04 0.45
CA LEU A 76 -5.96 -5.02 0.66
C LEU A 76 -5.92 -6.11 -0.41
N PHE A 77 -5.85 -5.75 -1.68
CA PHE A 77 -5.81 -6.73 -2.78
C PHE A 77 -4.53 -7.56 -2.77
N ARG A 78 -3.39 -6.95 -2.41
CA ARG A 78 -2.15 -7.69 -2.16
C ARG A 78 -2.33 -8.74 -1.06
N ALA A 79 -2.98 -8.39 0.04
CA ALA A 79 -3.29 -9.33 1.10
C ALA A 79 -4.20 -10.48 0.61
N CYS A 80 -5.20 -10.18 -0.22
CA CYS A 80 -6.08 -11.21 -0.82
C CYS A 80 -5.32 -12.24 -1.68
N VAL A 81 -4.16 -11.87 -2.25
CA VAL A 81 -3.30 -12.78 -3.03
C VAL A 81 -2.06 -13.26 -2.25
N GLY A 82 -2.02 -13.04 -0.92
CA GLY A 82 -0.93 -13.50 -0.05
C GLY A 82 0.37 -12.70 -0.18
N LEU A 83 0.32 -11.50 -0.74
CA LEU A 83 1.48 -10.61 -0.86
C LEU A 83 1.56 -9.63 0.32
N PRO A 84 2.78 -9.30 0.80
CA PRO A 84 2.96 -8.32 1.86
C PRO A 84 2.60 -6.91 1.39
N PRO A 85 2.18 -6.00 2.30
CA PRO A 85 1.86 -4.63 1.97
C PRO A 85 3.07 -3.86 1.45
N GLN A 86 2.83 -2.95 0.50
CA GLN A 86 3.85 -2.05 -0.02
C GLN A 86 4.12 -0.94 1.00
N ASN A 87 5.38 -0.83 1.43
CA ASN A 87 5.83 0.08 2.50
C ASN A 87 6.92 1.06 2.04
N HIS A 88 7.42 0.94 0.80
CA HIS A 88 8.43 1.83 0.19
C HIS A 88 9.71 2.03 1.02
N MET A 89 10.02 1.14 1.96
CA MET A 89 11.17 1.33 2.85
C MET A 89 12.51 1.11 2.12
N GLN A 90 12.57 0.14 1.19
CA GLN A 90 13.76 -0.19 0.39
C GLN A 90 15.05 -0.27 1.23
N LEU A 91 14.96 -0.88 2.43
CA LEU A 91 16.02 -0.88 3.43
C LEU A 91 17.29 -1.57 2.92
N GLU A 92 17.13 -2.54 2.02
CA GLU A 92 18.22 -3.27 1.37
C GLU A 92 19.21 -2.36 0.62
N TYR A 93 18.79 -1.16 0.22
CA TYR A 93 19.64 -0.13 -0.41
C TYR A 93 20.03 1.00 0.54
N LYS A 94 19.46 1.04 1.75
CA LYS A 94 19.67 2.11 2.74
C LYS A 94 20.58 1.67 3.90
N THR A 95 21.06 0.42 3.91
CA THR A 95 22.00 -0.11 4.90
C THR A 95 23.43 -0.18 4.36
N GLN A 96 24.42 0.11 5.21
CA GLN A 96 25.85 0.00 4.85
C GLN A 96 26.27 -1.45 4.52
N ARG A 97 25.58 -2.43 5.10
CA ARG A 97 25.75 -3.85 4.76
C ARG A 97 24.75 -4.22 3.68
N LEU A 98 25.22 -4.84 2.60
CA LEU A 98 24.36 -5.51 1.63
C LEU A 98 23.57 -6.60 2.36
N TRP A 99 22.24 -6.57 2.26
CA TRP A 99 21.43 -7.69 2.72
C TRP A 99 21.72 -8.89 1.81
N SER A 100 22.17 -10.00 2.40
CA SER A 100 22.44 -11.27 1.72
C SER A 100 21.28 -11.82 0.86
N CYS A 101 20.05 -11.31 1.00
CA CYS A 101 18.88 -11.68 0.20
C CYS A 101 18.75 -10.94 -1.14
N ALA A 102 19.53 -9.88 -1.41
CA ALA A 102 19.51 -9.13 -2.66
C ALA A 102 20.26 -9.83 -3.83
N LYS A 103 20.54 -11.14 -3.73
CA LYS A 103 21.31 -11.89 -4.73
C LYS A 103 20.47 -12.30 -5.94
N HIS A 104 19.79 -11.38 -6.61
CA HIS A 104 19.24 -11.65 -7.95
C HIS A 104 19.72 -10.54 -8.90
N GLY A 105 20.69 -10.90 -9.76
CA GLY A 105 21.18 -10.04 -10.84
C GLY A 105 22.69 -9.96 -10.87
N HIS A 106 23.29 -10.65 -11.84
CA HIS A 106 24.69 -10.47 -12.25
C HIS A 106 25.04 -8.99 -12.42
N SER A 107 25.95 -8.48 -11.59
CA SER A 107 26.98 -7.52 -12.00
C SER A 107 28.10 -7.44 -10.95
N PRO A 108 29.39 -7.51 -11.33
CA PRO A 108 30.48 -7.41 -10.38
C PRO A 108 30.68 -5.93 -9.99
N VAL A 109 30.31 -5.56 -8.78
CA VAL A 109 30.70 -4.24 -8.24
C VAL A 109 32.19 -4.29 -7.87
N PRO A 110 33.03 -3.31 -8.27
CA PRO A 110 34.48 -3.38 -8.09
C PRO A 110 34.86 -3.28 -6.61
N ALA A 111 35.94 -3.97 -6.25
CA ALA A 111 36.52 -4.08 -4.90
C ALA A 111 37.16 -2.78 -4.37
N ALA A 112 36.52 -1.62 -4.53
CA ALA A 112 37.09 -0.32 -4.14
C ALA A 112 36.55 0.24 -2.80
N TRP A 113 35.54 -0.39 -2.20
CA TRP A 113 34.91 0.09 -0.94
C TRP A 113 35.28 -0.75 0.30
N ALA A 114 36.35 -1.54 0.29
CA ALA A 114 36.85 -2.15 1.52
C ALA A 114 37.50 -1.09 2.45
N ALA A 115 36.68 -0.21 3.02
CA ALA A 115 37.06 0.66 4.12
C ALA A 115 37.32 -0.24 5.33
N THR A 116 38.59 -0.49 5.60
CA THR A 116 39.04 -1.17 6.80
C THR A 116 38.73 -0.29 8.02
N PRO A 117 38.14 -0.84 9.10
CA PRO A 117 38.03 -0.10 10.34
C PRO A 117 39.44 -0.01 10.94
N LYS A 118 39.97 1.20 11.05
CA LYS A 118 41.22 1.46 11.77
C LYS A 118 41.04 1.02 13.23
N LYS A 119 41.78 -0.01 13.64
CA LYS A 119 41.91 -0.40 15.05
C LYS A 119 42.38 0.83 15.85
N ALA A 120 41.64 1.18 16.90
CA ALA A 120 42.09 2.11 17.92
C ALA A 120 43.38 1.58 18.54
N VAL A 121 44.42 2.41 18.54
CA VAL A 121 45.66 2.18 19.29
C VAL A 121 45.44 2.72 20.71
N PRO A 122 45.70 1.96 21.78
CA PRO A 122 45.78 2.53 23.11
C PRO A 122 47.21 3.04 23.35
N HIS A 123 47.35 4.29 23.76
CA HIS A 123 48.18 4.78 24.87
C HIS A 123 48.00 6.30 25.01
#